data_AF-A0A7W6TVF0-F1
#
_entry.id   AF-A0A7W6TVF0-F1
#
_cell.length_a   1.000
_cell.length_b   1.000
_cell.length_c   1.000
_cell.angle_alpha   90.00
_cell.angle_beta   90.00
_cell.angle_gamma   90.00
#
_symmetry.space_group_name_H-M   'P 1'
#
loop_
_entity.id
_entity.type
_entity.pdbx_description
1 polymer ?
#
loop_
_entity_poly.entity_id
_entity_poly.type
_entity_poly.pdbx_seq_one_letter_code
_entity_poly.pdbx_strand_id
1 'polypeptide(L)'
;MTTSVTEESTEDRPAGETYSPDELRALIAAFTPLDWLRVRKAAMYFSKRCRVEWSELQNEALVRSLDGRRNCPRDVAVTTFLGNVIRSIASEVHGADGHVHLSEELEAQQSGPSGLTDLTKPADPAASTMDAQKILAEVISVFDGDVTSEMLFEGMIDGIEGQELRELLELPQKDFDSKRRLVRRRLNNYAERNPHVG
;
A
#
# COMPACT_ATOMS: atom_id res chain seq x y z
N MET A 1 44.34 11.53 34.88
CA MET A 1 44.68 10.12 34.55
C MET A 1 43.36 9.39 34.40
N THR A 2 42.83 9.31 33.18
CA THR A 2 42.95 8.17 32.24
C THR A 2 41.64 7.36 32.32
N THR A 3 40.63 7.80 31.56
CA THR A 3 40.06 7.10 30.38
C THR A 3 39.65 5.65 30.62
N SER A 4 38.37 5.34 30.37
CA SER A 4 37.99 4.29 29.42
C SER A 4 36.58 4.57 28.92
N VAL A 5 36.55 5.12 27.71
CA VAL A 5 35.41 5.10 26.80
C VAL A 5 35.27 3.65 26.35
N THR A 6 34.11 3.03 26.59
CA THR A 6 33.75 1.80 25.88
C THR A 6 32.96 2.24 24.65
N GLU A 7 33.69 2.37 23.55
CA GLU A 7 33.13 2.33 22.20
C GLU A 7 32.54 0.93 22.02
N GLU A 8 31.23 0.82 22.19
CA GLU A 8 30.51 -0.38 21.76
C GLU A 8 30.25 -0.24 20.25
N SER A 9 31.11 -0.94 19.52
CA SER A 9 31.13 -1.14 18.09
C SER A 9 29.73 -1.18 17.48
N THR A 10 29.51 -0.31 16.49
CA THR A 10 28.45 -0.47 15.50
C THR A 10 28.70 -1.78 14.76
N GLU A 11 28.05 -2.85 15.22
CA GLU A 11 27.99 -4.11 14.50
C GLU A 11 27.28 -3.88 13.17
N ASP A 12 28.07 -4.04 12.11
CA ASP A 12 27.65 -4.23 10.73
C ASP A 12 26.74 -5.47 10.68
N ARG A 13 25.43 -5.26 10.85
CA ARG A 13 24.43 -6.34 10.89
C ARG A 13 24.26 -6.88 9.46
N PRO A 14 24.47 -8.18 9.21
CA PRO A 14 24.46 -8.70 7.85
C PRO A 14 23.07 -8.54 7.23
N ALA A 15 23.01 -7.85 6.09
CA ALA A 15 21.85 -7.90 5.22
C ALA A 15 21.61 -9.35 4.79
N GLY A 16 20.45 -9.92 5.14
CA GLY A 16 20.01 -11.22 4.60
C GLY A 16 19.51 -12.25 5.61
N GLU A 17 19.42 -11.94 6.91
CA GLU A 17 18.78 -12.88 7.85
C GLU A 17 17.25 -12.73 7.82
N THR A 18 16.53 -13.84 7.69
CA THR A 18 15.06 -13.87 7.70
C THR A 18 14.54 -14.50 8.99
N TYR A 19 13.37 -14.07 9.45
CA TYR A 19 12.67 -14.75 10.54
C TYR A 19 12.31 -16.19 10.14
N SER A 20 12.48 -17.14 11.06
CA SER A 20 11.88 -18.46 10.92
C SER A 20 10.34 -18.39 11.04
N PRO A 21 9.59 -19.40 10.55
CA PRO A 21 8.14 -19.40 10.68
C PRO A 21 7.62 -19.29 12.12
N ASP A 22 8.35 -19.84 13.10
CA ASP A 22 7.96 -19.77 14.51
C ASP A 22 8.23 -18.40 15.13
N GLU A 23 9.37 -17.77 14.80
CA GLU A 23 9.62 -16.38 15.20
C GLU A 23 8.60 -15.43 14.57
N LEU A 24 8.29 -15.63 13.29
CA LEU A 24 7.29 -14.83 12.59
C LEU A 24 5.90 -15.00 13.20
N ARG A 25 5.53 -16.23 13.58
CA ARG A 25 4.29 -16.53 14.31
C ARG A 25 4.23 -15.79 15.64
N ALA A 26 5.32 -15.78 16.41
CA ALA A 26 5.39 -15.06 17.68
C ALA A 26 5.24 -13.54 17.49
N LEU A 27 5.86 -12.97 16.45
CA LEU A 27 5.73 -11.55 16.11
C LEU A 27 4.30 -11.18 15.69
N ILE A 28 3.67 -11.99 14.84
CA ILE A 28 2.27 -11.78 14.41
C ILE A 28 1.32 -11.93 15.60
N ALA A 29 1.57 -12.87 16.51
CA ALA A 29 0.76 -13.03 17.72
C ALA A 29 0.85 -11.81 18.66
N ALA A 30 1.95 -11.04 18.58
CA ALA A 30 2.16 -9.82 19.35
C ALA A 30 1.63 -8.55 18.65
N PHE A 31 0.98 -8.67 17.48
CA PHE A 31 0.44 -7.53 16.76
C PHE A 31 -0.58 -6.75 17.60
N THR A 32 -0.40 -5.43 17.59
CA THR A 32 -1.36 -4.48 18.12
C THR A 32 -2.56 -4.33 17.19
N PRO A 33 -3.68 -3.74 17.64
CA PRO A 33 -4.79 -3.40 16.76
C PRO A 33 -4.39 -2.53 15.57
N LEU A 34 -3.38 -1.67 15.73
CA LEU A 34 -2.87 -0.81 14.66
C LEU A 34 -2.08 -1.62 13.62
N ASP A 35 -1.30 -2.62 14.04
CA ASP A 35 -0.62 -3.55 13.12
C ASP A 35 -1.63 -4.29 12.23
N TRP A 36 -2.69 -4.81 12.83
CA TRP A 36 -3.78 -5.45 12.11
C TRP A 36 -4.49 -4.49 11.16
N LEU A 37 -4.71 -3.24 11.57
CA LEU A 37 -5.30 -2.22 10.72
C LEU A 37 -4.46 -1.95 9.47
N ARG A 38 -3.12 -1.93 9.59
CA ARG A 38 -2.19 -1.75 8.46
C ARG A 38 -2.29 -2.88 7.46
N VAL A 39 -2.18 -4.12 7.92
CA VAL A 39 -2.27 -5.30 7.05
C VAL A 39 -3.65 -5.37 6.41
N ARG A 40 -4.72 -5.01 7.14
CA ARG A 40 -6.08 -4.94 6.60
C ARG A 40 -6.21 -3.85 5.54
N LYS A 41 -5.69 -2.63 5.77
CA LYS A 41 -5.69 -1.54 4.78
C LYS A 41 -4.97 -1.96 3.50
N ALA A 42 -3.80 -2.58 3.62
CA ALA A 42 -3.09 -3.15 2.46
C ALA A 42 -3.95 -4.20 1.73
N ALA A 43 -4.59 -5.11 2.47
CA ALA A 43 -5.47 -6.12 1.87
C ALA A 43 -6.68 -5.50 1.15
N MET A 44 -7.34 -4.51 1.77
CA MET A 44 -8.47 -3.78 1.18
C MET A 44 -8.06 -2.95 -0.04
N TYR A 45 -6.83 -2.46 -0.06
CA TYR A 45 -6.31 -1.74 -1.21
C TYR A 45 -6.11 -2.66 -2.41
N PHE A 46 -5.53 -3.83 -2.20
CA PHE A 46 -5.27 -4.79 -3.27
C PHE A 46 -6.50 -5.62 -3.65
N SER A 47 -7.45 -5.85 -2.73
CA SER A 47 -8.71 -6.57 -2.98
C SER A 47 -9.52 -5.93 -4.09
N LYS A 48 -9.62 -4.59 -4.02
CA LYS A 48 -10.22 -3.74 -5.04
C LYS A 48 -9.65 -4.14 -6.42
N ARG A 49 -8.34 -4.27 -6.56
CA ARG A 49 -7.67 -4.47 -7.86
C ARG A 49 -7.84 -5.84 -8.49
N CYS A 50 -7.87 -6.90 -7.67
CA CYS A 50 -7.88 -8.28 -8.17
C CYS A 50 -9.23 -9.00 -7.97
N ARG A 51 -10.27 -8.30 -7.49
CA ARG A 51 -11.62 -8.85 -7.23
C ARG A 51 -11.60 -10.09 -6.31
N VAL A 52 -10.65 -10.11 -5.38
CA VAL A 52 -10.56 -11.11 -4.31
C VAL A 52 -10.93 -10.42 -3.02
N GLU A 53 -11.68 -11.08 -2.14
CA GLU A 53 -12.03 -10.51 -0.85
C GLU A 53 -10.78 -10.14 -0.04
N TRP A 54 -10.82 -8.99 0.64
CA TRP A 54 -9.66 -8.50 1.41
C TRP A 54 -9.24 -9.50 2.50
N SER A 55 -10.19 -10.20 3.09
CA SER A 55 -9.93 -11.19 4.14
C SER A 55 -9.23 -12.43 3.57
N GLU A 56 -9.55 -12.83 2.33
CA GLU A 56 -8.88 -13.93 1.64
C GLU A 56 -7.44 -13.57 1.30
N LEU A 57 -7.18 -12.36 0.78
CA LEU A 57 -5.80 -11.89 0.53
C LEU A 57 -4.97 -11.83 1.82
N GLN A 58 -5.54 -11.31 2.90
CA GLN A 58 -4.88 -11.26 4.20
C GLN A 58 -4.57 -12.67 4.71
N ASN A 59 -5.55 -13.57 4.69
CA ASN A 59 -5.37 -14.94 5.17
C ASN A 59 -4.34 -15.71 4.33
N GLU A 60 -4.37 -15.60 3.00
CA GLU A 60 -3.39 -16.27 2.14
C GLU A 60 -1.98 -15.71 2.37
N ALA A 61 -1.84 -14.40 2.60
CA ALA A 61 -0.56 -13.80 2.94
C ALA A 61 -0.02 -14.34 4.28
N LEU A 62 -0.88 -14.49 5.29
CA LEU A 62 -0.50 -15.09 6.57
C LEU A 62 -0.10 -16.56 6.39
N VAL A 63 -0.91 -17.36 5.68
CA VAL A 63 -0.62 -18.78 5.44
C VAL A 63 0.72 -18.96 4.74
N ARG A 64 0.95 -18.28 3.61
CA ARG A 64 2.21 -18.34 2.85
C ARG A 64 3.43 -17.87 3.63
N SER A 65 3.24 -16.99 4.60
CA SER A 65 4.32 -16.49 5.44
C SER A 65 4.63 -17.47 6.59
N LEU A 66 3.59 -18.01 7.22
CA LEU A 66 3.69 -18.92 8.36
C LEU A 66 4.05 -20.37 7.99
N ASP A 67 3.92 -20.74 6.72
CA ASP A 67 4.37 -22.02 6.17
C ASP A 67 5.75 -21.95 5.51
N GLY A 68 6.38 -20.76 5.48
CA GLY A 68 7.72 -20.55 4.93
C GLY A 68 7.80 -20.42 3.40
N ARG A 69 6.66 -20.34 2.68
CA ARG A 69 6.68 -20.02 1.24
C ARG A 69 7.11 -18.57 0.96
N ARG A 70 6.97 -17.68 1.94
CA ARG A 70 7.44 -16.29 1.92
C ARG A 70 8.22 -15.99 3.20
N ASN A 71 9.44 -15.50 3.05
CA ASN A 71 10.34 -15.25 4.17
C ASN A 71 10.45 -13.75 4.45
N CYS A 72 10.26 -13.36 5.71
CA CYS A 72 10.35 -11.97 6.16
C CYS A 72 11.80 -11.63 6.50
N PRO A 73 12.46 -10.70 5.80
CA PRO A 73 13.77 -10.19 6.19
C PRO A 73 13.71 -9.50 7.56
N ARG A 74 14.72 -9.69 8.41
CA ARG A 74 14.73 -9.14 9.77
C ARG A 74 14.79 -7.61 9.82
N ASP A 75 15.28 -6.97 8.75
CA ASP A 75 15.36 -5.53 8.58
C ASP A 75 14.06 -4.89 8.06
N VAL A 76 13.05 -5.70 7.71
CA VAL A 76 11.74 -5.24 7.22
C VAL A 76 10.68 -5.42 8.31
N ALA A 77 9.90 -4.37 8.57
CA ALA A 77 8.76 -4.44 9.48
C ALA A 77 7.74 -5.49 8.99
N VAL A 78 7.26 -6.36 9.89
CA VAL A 78 6.40 -7.50 9.51
C VAL A 78 5.11 -7.05 8.82
N THR A 79 4.54 -5.92 9.24
CA THR A 79 3.38 -5.26 8.61
C THR A 79 3.65 -4.90 7.14
N THR A 80 4.82 -4.30 6.86
CA THR A 80 5.27 -3.94 5.52
C THR A 80 5.54 -5.17 4.66
N PHE A 81 6.20 -6.17 5.25
CA PHE A 81 6.42 -7.46 4.61
C PHE A 81 5.10 -8.12 4.19
N LEU A 82 4.11 -8.21 5.09
CA LEU A 82 2.80 -8.78 4.78
C LEU A 82 2.08 -7.98 3.69
N GLY A 83 2.16 -6.65 3.70
CA GLY A 83 1.64 -5.80 2.62
C GLY A 83 2.26 -6.13 1.25
N ASN A 84 3.58 -6.38 1.21
CA ASN A 84 4.27 -6.80 -0.01
C ASN A 84 3.86 -8.20 -0.47
N VAL A 85 3.62 -9.13 0.45
CA VAL A 85 3.09 -10.47 0.13
C VAL A 85 1.69 -10.37 -0.44
N ILE A 86 0.80 -9.57 0.16
CA ILE A 86 -0.55 -9.29 -0.34
C ILE A 86 -0.48 -8.74 -1.76
N ARG A 87 0.38 -7.74 -2.02
CA ARG A 87 0.60 -7.18 -3.36
C ARG A 87 0.99 -8.26 -4.37
N SER A 88 1.90 -9.15 -3.97
CA SER A 88 2.36 -10.23 -4.85
C SER A 88 1.23 -11.21 -5.15
N ILE A 89 0.42 -11.60 -4.17
CA ILE A 89 -0.72 -12.50 -4.36
C ILE A 89 -1.75 -11.85 -5.29
N ALA A 90 -2.08 -10.58 -5.05
CA ALA A 90 -3.02 -9.85 -5.90
C ALA A 90 -2.52 -9.77 -7.36
N SER A 91 -1.21 -9.59 -7.56
CA SER A 91 -0.60 -9.60 -8.89
C SER A 91 -0.64 -10.99 -9.55
N GLU A 92 -0.47 -12.07 -8.78
CA GLU A 92 -0.59 -13.44 -9.29
C GLU A 92 -2.02 -13.76 -9.77
N VAL A 93 -3.03 -13.33 -9.00
CA VAL A 93 -4.45 -13.56 -9.33
C VAL A 93 -4.88 -12.76 -10.56
N HIS A 94 -4.34 -11.56 -10.72
CA HIS A 94 -4.70 -10.65 -11.81
C HIS A 94 -4.07 -11.02 -13.16
N GLY A 95 -3.06 -11.90 -13.17
CA GLY A 95 -2.24 -12.19 -14.34
C GLY A 95 -1.19 -11.10 -14.61
N ALA A 96 -0.14 -11.45 -15.35
CA ALA A 96 1.01 -10.58 -15.65
C ALA A 96 0.67 -9.34 -16.50
N ASP A 97 -0.57 -9.20 -16.95
CA ASP A 97 -1.05 -8.09 -17.78
C ASP A 97 -1.83 -7.09 -16.91
N GLY A 98 -1.12 -6.08 -16.41
CA GLY A 98 -1.59 -5.09 -15.44
C GLY A 98 -2.71 -4.15 -15.91
N HIS A 99 -3.92 -4.66 -16.13
CA HIS A 99 -5.11 -3.86 -16.41
C HIS A 99 -6.16 -3.99 -15.30
N VAL A 100 -6.17 -3.02 -14.39
CA VAL A 100 -7.11 -2.90 -13.26
C VAL A 100 -8.54 -2.78 -13.78
N HIS A 101 -9.45 -3.66 -13.36
CA HIS A 101 -10.89 -3.61 -13.68
C HIS A 101 -11.70 -3.46 -12.38
N LEU A 102 -11.71 -2.24 -11.85
CA LEU A 102 -12.24 -1.82 -10.53
C LEU A 102 -13.73 -1.43 -10.58
N SER A 103 -14.60 -2.24 -11.19
CA SER A 103 -15.88 -1.68 -11.69
C SER A 103 -17.12 -1.78 -10.82
N GLU A 104 -17.17 -2.50 -9.69
CA GLU A 104 -18.49 -2.72 -9.05
C GLU A 104 -18.72 -1.96 -7.73
N GLU A 105 -17.68 -1.62 -6.97
CA GLU A 105 -17.88 -1.07 -5.62
C GLU A 105 -17.95 0.48 -5.57
N LEU A 106 -17.42 1.15 -6.60
CA LEU A 106 -17.51 2.61 -6.71
C LEU A 106 -18.90 3.09 -7.19
N GLU A 107 -19.65 2.23 -7.88
CA GLU A 107 -21.03 2.52 -8.32
C GLU A 107 -22.01 2.58 -7.13
N ALA A 108 -21.75 1.80 -6.07
CA ALA A 108 -22.60 1.79 -4.87
C ALA A 108 -22.50 3.07 -4.03
N GLN A 109 -21.37 3.81 -4.12
CA GLN A 109 -21.13 5.01 -3.31
C GLN A 109 -21.49 6.34 -4.00
N GLN A 110 -21.81 6.33 -5.30
CA GLN A 110 -22.16 7.56 -6.05
C GLN A 110 -23.67 7.80 -6.23
N SER A 111 -24.52 6.95 -5.63
CA SER A 111 -25.98 7.19 -5.61
C SER A 111 -26.37 8.18 -4.51
N GLY A 112 -25.99 9.45 -4.67
CA GLY A 112 -26.45 10.59 -3.88
C GLY A 112 -26.77 11.79 -4.77
N PRO A 113 -27.88 12.54 -4.56
CA PRO A 113 -28.37 13.48 -5.56
C PRO A 113 -27.74 14.87 -5.40
N SER A 114 -26.92 15.29 -6.37
CA SER A 114 -26.94 16.63 -7.02
C SER A 114 -25.55 17.09 -7.47
N GLY A 115 -25.47 17.45 -8.75
CA GLY A 115 -24.34 18.20 -9.32
C GLY A 115 -24.45 18.23 -10.84
N LEU A 116 -25.28 19.15 -11.35
CA LEU A 116 -25.64 19.33 -12.76
C LEU A 116 -24.41 19.40 -13.70
N THR A 117 -24.24 18.41 -14.58
CA THR A 117 -23.37 18.51 -15.77
C THR A 117 -24.21 18.42 -17.05
N ASP A 118 -23.92 19.35 -17.95
CA ASP A 118 -24.57 19.62 -19.24
C ASP A 118 -24.71 18.38 -20.15
N LEU A 119 -25.87 18.25 -20.80
CA LEU A 119 -26.46 17.02 -21.35
C LEU A 119 -26.23 16.79 -22.86
N THR A 120 -25.25 17.43 -23.50
CA THR A 120 -25.16 17.35 -24.97
C THR A 120 -24.28 16.21 -25.54
N LYS A 121 -23.69 15.36 -24.70
CA LYS A 121 -23.24 14.02 -25.09
C LYS A 121 -23.39 13.08 -23.89
N PRO A 122 -24.07 11.91 -24.00
CA PRO A 122 -23.91 10.90 -22.98
C PRO A 122 -22.47 10.37 -23.13
N ALA A 123 -21.57 10.81 -22.25
CA ALA A 123 -20.39 10.01 -21.97
C ALA A 123 -20.93 8.68 -21.46
N ASP A 124 -20.62 7.59 -22.15
CA ASP A 124 -20.97 6.25 -21.69
C ASP A 124 -20.43 6.11 -20.24
N PRO A 125 -21.29 5.89 -19.24
CA PRO A 125 -20.86 5.79 -17.85
C PRO A 125 -19.86 4.64 -17.67
N ALA A 126 -19.94 3.59 -18.50
CA ALA A 126 -18.94 2.53 -18.53
C ALA A 126 -17.60 3.02 -19.11
N ALA A 127 -17.60 3.88 -20.13
CA ALA A 127 -16.38 4.49 -20.65
C ALA A 127 -15.74 5.47 -19.65
N SER A 128 -16.55 6.29 -18.98
CA SER A 128 -16.08 7.22 -17.95
C SER A 128 -15.46 6.50 -16.75
N THR A 129 -16.03 5.36 -16.33
CA THR A 129 -15.48 4.54 -15.24
C THR A 129 -14.21 3.81 -15.66
N MET A 130 -14.15 3.27 -16.88
CA MET A 130 -12.93 2.68 -17.43
C MET A 130 -11.78 3.69 -17.54
N ASP A 131 -12.06 4.92 -17.97
CA ASP A 131 -11.07 6.00 -18.06
C ASP A 131 -10.54 6.38 -16.66
N ALA A 132 -11.42 6.51 -15.67
CA ALA A 132 -11.02 6.78 -14.28
C ALA A 132 -10.16 5.64 -13.69
N GLN A 133 -10.49 4.39 -13.98
CA GLN A 133 -9.72 3.22 -13.53
C GLN A 133 -8.32 3.17 -14.16
N LYS A 134 -8.24 3.47 -15.45
CA LYS A 134 -6.98 3.52 -16.17
C LYS A 134 -6.08 4.62 -15.62
N ILE A 135 -6.63 5.80 -15.38
CA ILE A 135 -5.91 6.93 -14.75
C ILE A 135 -5.41 6.54 -13.36
N LEU A 136 -6.24 5.92 -12.52
CA LEU A 136 -5.82 5.46 -11.19
C LEU A 136 -4.68 4.44 -11.29
N ALA A 137 -4.81 3.44 -12.16
CA ALA A 137 -3.75 2.45 -12.38
C ALA A 137 -2.43 3.09 -12.83
N GLU A 138 -2.50 4.08 -13.74
CA GLU A 138 -1.34 4.84 -14.21
C GLU A 138 -0.70 5.67 -13.08
N VAL A 139 -1.50 6.40 -12.29
CA VAL A 139 -1.02 7.16 -11.12
C VAL A 139 -0.35 6.27 -10.10
N ILE A 140 -0.93 5.10 -9.83
CA ILE A 140 -0.38 4.11 -8.90
C ILE A 140 0.96 3.57 -9.40
N SER A 141 1.09 3.31 -10.70
CA SER A 141 2.33 2.79 -11.29
C SER A 141 3.54 3.70 -11.03
N VAL A 142 3.32 5.01 -10.80
CA VAL A 142 4.35 5.99 -10.44
C VAL A 142 5.07 5.66 -9.13
N PHE A 143 4.46 4.84 -8.26
CA PHE A 143 5.08 4.44 -6.99
C PHE A 143 6.02 3.24 -7.13
N ASP A 144 6.12 2.62 -8.30
CA ASP A 144 7.03 1.50 -8.60
C ASP A 144 6.87 0.30 -7.64
N GLY A 145 5.69 0.11 -7.06
CA GLY A 145 5.43 -0.96 -6.10
C GLY A 145 5.88 -0.68 -4.66
N ASP A 146 6.25 0.55 -4.32
CA ASP A 146 6.48 0.99 -2.95
C ASP A 146 5.14 1.01 -2.18
N VAL A 147 4.80 -0.11 -1.52
CA VAL A 147 3.55 -0.28 -0.76
C VAL A 147 3.36 0.81 0.29
N THR A 148 4.44 1.31 0.92
CA THR A 148 4.35 2.42 1.87
C THR A 148 3.95 3.72 1.18
N SER A 149 4.48 4.00 -0.02
CA SER A 149 4.04 5.15 -0.83
C SER A 149 2.59 5.00 -1.31
N GLU A 150 2.19 3.81 -1.74
CA GLU A 150 0.83 3.49 -2.19
C GLU A 150 -0.20 3.69 -1.05
N MET A 151 0.09 3.18 0.16
CA MET A 151 -0.76 3.37 1.34
C MET A 151 -0.78 4.84 1.82
N LEU A 152 0.34 5.54 1.73
CA LEU A 152 0.42 6.96 2.05
C LEU A 152 -0.47 7.78 1.11
N PHE A 153 -0.49 7.44 -0.18
CA PHE A 153 -1.37 8.07 -1.17
C PHE A 153 -2.85 7.78 -0.91
N GLU A 154 -3.22 6.51 -0.66
CA GLU A 154 -4.62 6.17 -0.33
C GLU A 154 -5.06 6.83 0.98
N GLY A 155 -4.22 6.86 2.01
CA GLY A 155 -4.52 7.56 3.25
C GLY A 155 -4.83 9.04 3.05
N MET A 156 -4.14 9.72 2.11
CA MET A 156 -4.46 11.10 1.74
C MET A 156 -5.81 11.21 1.01
N ILE A 157 -6.15 10.26 0.13
CA ILE A 157 -7.46 10.22 -0.54
C ILE A 157 -8.59 10.01 0.48
N ASP A 158 -8.36 9.12 1.45
CA ASP A 158 -9.29 8.82 2.54
C ASP A 158 -9.42 9.98 3.56
N GLY A 159 -8.66 11.06 3.40
CA GLY A 159 -8.65 12.22 4.31
C GLY A 159 -7.95 11.97 5.64
N ILE A 160 -7.18 10.88 5.77
CA ILE A 160 -6.33 10.60 6.93
C ILE A 160 -5.09 11.49 6.83
N GLU A 161 -4.77 12.24 7.88
CA GLU A 161 -3.71 13.23 7.83
C GLU A 161 -2.74 13.18 9.02
N GLY A 162 -1.59 13.83 8.85
CA GLY A 162 -0.68 14.17 9.94
C GLY A 162 -0.21 12.98 10.77
N GLN A 163 -0.41 13.07 12.08
CA GLN A 163 0.04 12.09 13.05
C GLN A 163 -0.65 10.73 12.86
N GLU A 164 -1.94 10.72 12.52
CA GLU A 164 -2.71 9.49 12.35
C GLU A 164 -2.18 8.68 11.16
N LEU A 165 -1.95 9.34 10.01
CA LEU A 165 -1.38 8.68 8.84
C LEU A 165 0.07 8.23 9.09
N ARG A 166 0.83 9.01 9.88
CA ARG A 166 2.20 8.64 10.24
C ARG A 166 2.24 7.41 11.14
N GLU A 167 1.40 7.38 12.17
CA GLU A 167 1.24 6.23 13.05
C GLU A 167 0.81 5.02 12.23
N LEU A 168 -0.17 5.16 11.33
CA LEU A 168 -0.57 4.08 10.42
C LEU A 168 0.59 3.55 9.58
N LEU A 169 1.56 4.36 9.17
CA LEU A 169 2.66 3.88 8.31
C LEU A 169 3.92 3.43 9.07
N GLU A 170 3.96 3.52 10.41
CA GLU A 170 5.15 3.21 11.23
C GLU A 170 6.39 4.02 10.88
N LEU A 171 6.20 5.22 10.33
CA LEU A 171 7.32 6.04 9.90
C LEU A 171 7.76 7.01 11.01
N PRO A 172 9.07 7.11 11.28
CA PRO A 172 9.63 8.25 11.99
C PRO A 172 9.20 9.55 11.30
N GLN A 173 9.05 10.64 12.07
CA GLN A 173 8.58 11.93 11.53
C GLN A 173 9.40 12.38 10.30
N LYS A 174 10.71 12.25 10.36
CA LYS A 174 11.61 12.62 9.26
C LYS A 174 11.35 11.81 8.00
N ASP A 175 11.11 10.51 8.14
CA ASP A 175 10.89 9.60 7.02
C ASP A 175 9.49 9.79 6.44
N PHE A 176 8.50 10.02 7.30
CA PHE A 176 7.15 10.39 6.89
C PHE A 176 7.11 11.67 6.08
N ASP A 177 7.76 12.74 6.55
CA ASP A 177 7.83 14.01 5.81
C ASP A 177 8.58 13.86 4.48
N SER A 178 9.65 13.06 4.48
CA SER A 178 10.42 12.76 3.26
C SER A 178 9.57 11.96 2.26
N LYS A 179 8.83 10.95 2.73
CA LYS A 179 7.95 10.12 1.90
C LYS A 179 6.75 10.92 1.39
N ARG A 180 6.16 11.80 2.20
CA ARG A 180 5.09 12.74 1.78
C ARG A 180 5.57 13.67 0.66
N ARG A 181 6.77 14.22 0.77
CA ARG A 181 7.37 15.02 -0.31
C ARG A 181 7.63 14.19 -1.57
N LEU A 182 8.11 12.96 -1.43
CA LEU A 182 8.34 12.04 -2.54
C LEU A 182 7.02 11.73 -3.29
N VAL A 183 5.96 11.36 -2.56
CA VAL A 183 4.63 11.09 -3.14
C VAL A 183 4.09 12.31 -3.87
N ARG A 184 4.08 13.48 -3.23
CA ARG A 184 3.63 14.74 -3.88
C ARG A 184 4.43 15.06 -5.14
N ARG A 185 5.76 14.93 -5.10
CA ARG A 185 6.62 15.17 -6.27
C ARG A 185 6.31 14.20 -7.41
N ARG A 186 6.13 12.92 -7.11
CA ARG A 186 5.75 11.89 -8.08
C ARG A 186 4.41 12.20 -8.76
N LEU A 187 3.40 12.59 -7.97
CA LEU A 187 2.09 12.99 -8.48
C LEU A 187 2.15 14.25 -9.34
N ASN A 188 2.88 15.29 -8.90
CA ASN A 188 3.04 16.52 -9.68
C ASN A 188 3.74 16.24 -11.02
N ASN A 189 4.82 15.45 -11.02
CA ASN A 189 5.51 15.05 -12.23
C ASN A 189 4.60 14.26 -13.19
N TYR A 190 3.72 13.40 -12.64
CA TYR A 190 2.74 12.68 -13.43
C TYR A 190 1.71 13.62 -14.05
N ALA A 191 1.16 14.57 -13.27
CA ALA A 191 0.20 15.55 -13.75
C ALA A 191 0.79 16.46 -14.85
N GLU A 192 2.04 16.90 -14.70
CA GLU A 192 2.75 17.69 -15.72
C GLU A 192 2.96 16.93 -17.04
N ARG A 193 3.18 15.60 -16.95
CA ARG A 193 3.34 14.72 -18.12
C ARG A 193 2.00 14.31 -18.74
N ASN A 194 0.90 14.43 -18.00
CA ASN A 194 -0.45 14.03 -18.42
C ASN A 194 -1.44 15.19 -18.17
N PRO A 195 -1.34 16.30 -18.92
CA PRO A 195 -2.14 17.52 -18.68
C PRO A 195 -3.65 17.35 -18.89
N HIS A 196 -4.10 16.20 -19.41
CA HIS A 196 -5.51 15.87 -19.57
C HIS A 196 -6.15 15.22 -18.33
N VAL A 197 -5.38 15.03 -17.26
CA VAL A 197 -5.82 14.37 -16.01
C VAL A 197 -6.09 15.38 -14.88
N GLY A 198 -5.88 16.68 -15.12
CA GLY A 198 -6.04 17.76 -14.14
C GLY A 198 -7.34 18.56 -14.29
#